data_AF-A0A9D6M5J7-F1
#
_entry.id   AF-A0A9D6M5J7-F1
#
_cell.length_a   1.000
_cell.length_b   1.000
_cell.length_c   1.000
_cell.angle_alpha   90.00
_cell.angle_beta   90.00
_cell.angle_gamma   90.00
#
_symmetry.space_group_name_H-M   'P 1'
#
loop_
_entity.id
_entity.type
_entity.pdbx_description
1 polymer ?
#
loop_
_entity_poly.entity_id
_entity_poly.type
_entity_poly.pdbx_seq_one_letter_code
_entity_poly.pdbx_strand_id
1 'polypeptide(L)'
;MNKTRNPTKLQGSIRTPKFSSYKDEARFWDDLDTAAHMPDDDEWFRFEVTARSDRCEYCGSSMQTRSIDLHLVGHRVTLHRVPFLVCPTCHRNRLPETVEQLAREIEVSAAKALTPGPNVGEVMR
;
A
#
# COMPACT_ATOMS: atom_id res chain seq x y z
N MET A 1 21.65 -42.76 -34.43
CA MET A 1 22.55 -41.76 -35.05
C MET A 1 22.61 -40.55 -34.14
N ASN A 2 23.73 -40.40 -33.43
CA ASN A 2 23.99 -39.33 -32.47
C ASN A 2 24.08 -37.97 -33.19
N LYS A 3 23.31 -36.98 -32.73
CA LYS A 3 23.60 -35.57 -33.00
C LYS A 3 23.94 -34.90 -31.67
N THR A 4 25.25 -34.86 -31.41
CA THR A 4 25.91 -34.10 -30.35
C THR A 4 25.47 -32.65 -30.45
N ARG A 5 24.69 -32.16 -29.47
CA ARG A 5 24.44 -30.72 -29.32
C ARG A 5 25.61 -30.13 -28.54
N ASN A 6 26.45 -29.39 -29.25
CA ASN A 6 27.52 -28.58 -28.67
C ASN A 6 26.88 -27.39 -27.95
N PRO A 7 27.10 -27.16 -26.64
CA PRO A 7 26.66 -25.95 -25.98
C PRO A 7 27.73 -24.87 -26.21
N THR A 8 27.64 -24.14 -27.31
CA THR A 8 28.44 -22.93 -27.47
C THR A 8 27.83 -21.87 -26.55
N LYS A 9 28.48 -21.63 -25.40
CA LYS A 9 28.26 -20.45 -24.55
C LYS A 9 28.31 -19.20 -25.44
N LEU A 10 27.16 -18.59 -25.70
CA LEU A 10 27.07 -17.27 -26.33
C LEU A 10 27.00 -16.23 -25.22
N GLN A 11 28.15 -15.86 -24.66
CA GLN A 11 28.29 -14.58 -23.96
C GLN A 11 28.26 -13.47 -25.02
N GLY A 12 27.12 -12.81 -25.19
CA GLY A 12 26.97 -11.73 -26.15
C GLY A 12 25.59 -11.10 -26.11
N SER A 13 25.53 -9.79 -26.33
CA SER A 13 24.29 -9.02 -26.50
C SER A 13 23.34 -9.67 -27.52
N ILE A 14 22.04 -9.75 -27.22
CA ILE A 14 21.01 -10.21 -28.16
C ILE A 14 21.02 -9.26 -29.38
N ARG A 15 21.36 -9.78 -30.56
CA ARG A 15 21.30 -9.02 -31.81
C ARG A 15 19.90 -9.16 -32.40
N THR A 16 19.10 -8.11 -32.32
CA THR A 16 17.76 -8.07 -32.94
C THR A 16 17.89 -7.97 -34.47
N PRO A 17 17.38 -8.95 -35.24
CA PRO A 17 17.39 -8.89 -36.70
C PRO A 17 16.36 -7.88 -37.23
N LYS A 18 16.49 -7.48 -38.50
CA LYS A 18 15.44 -6.71 -39.19
C LYS A 18 14.36 -7.67 -39.67
N PHE A 19 13.10 -7.40 -39.34
CA PHE A 19 11.98 -8.25 -39.71
C PHE A 19 11.30 -7.76 -41.00
N SER A 20 10.93 -8.71 -41.84
CA SER A 20 10.13 -8.47 -43.06
C SER A 20 8.64 -8.31 -42.77
N SER A 21 8.17 -8.87 -41.66
CA SER A 21 6.77 -8.82 -41.25
C SER A 21 6.62 -8.93 -39.73
N TYR A 22 5.50 -8.44 -39.21
CA TYR A 22 5.14 -8.56 -37.79
C TYR A 22 5.04 -10.02 -37.32
N LYS A 23 4.65 -10.93 -38.22
CA LYS A 23 4.54 -12.36 -37.89
C LYS A 23 5.91 -13.00 -37.69
N ASP A 24 6.91 -12.58 -38.45
CA ASP A 24 8.29 -13.06 -38.33
C ASP A 24 8.94 -12.54 -37.04
N GLU A 25 8.61 -11.31 -36.66
CA GLU A 25 9.03 -10.70 -35.39
C GLU A 25 8.41 -11.42 -34.18
N ALA A 26 7.10 -11.63 -34.18
CA ALA A 26 6.41 -12.33 -33.11
C ALA A 26 7.00 -13.73 -32.88
N ARG A 27 7.24 -14.48 -33.97
CA ARG A 27 7.87 -15.80 -33.92
C ARG A 27 9.29 -15.75 -33.35
N PHE A 28 10.08 -14.73 -33.71
CA PHE A 28 11.42 -14.56 -33.15
C PHE A 28 11.39 -14.37 -31.63
N TRP A 29 10.46 -13.56 -31.11
CA TRP A 29 10.34 -13.34 -29.66
C TRP A 29 9.78 -14.56 -28.93
N ASP A 30 8.86 -15.31 -29.54
CA ASP A 30 8.34 -16.57 -28.97
C ASP A 30 9.42 -17.66 -28.86
N ASP A 31 10.32 -17.73 -29.85
CA ASP A 31 11.38 -18.74 -29.92
C ASP A 31 12.68 -18.31 -29.19
N LEU A 32 12.81 -17.04 -28.79
CA LEU A 32 14.02 -16.51 -28.17
C LEU A 32 14.08 -16.84 -26.68
N ASP A 33 14.94 -17.81 -26.34
CA ASP A 33 15.27 -18.11 -24.95
C ASP A 33 16.27 -17.08 -24.38
N THR A 34 15.79 -16.22 -23.50
CA THR A 34 16.60 -15.21 -22.80
C THR A 34 17.22 -15.72 -21.50
N ALA A 35 16.97 -16.96 -21.08
CA ALA A 35 17.44 -17.49 -19.80
C ALA A 35 18.98 -17.42 -19.69
N ALA A 36 19.70 -17.67 -20.78
CA ALA A 36 21.17 -17.57 -20.82
C ALA A 36 21.71 -16.13 -20.74
N HIS A 37 20.84 -15.12 -20.88
CA HIS A 37 21.19 -13.69 -20.84
C HIS A 37 20.72 -13.01 -19.55
N MET A 38 19.88 -13.68 -18.76
CA MET A 38 19.56 -13.26 -17.41
C MET A 38 20.70 -13.75 -16.50
N PRO A 39 21.34 -12.87 -15.72
CA PRO A 39 22.18 -13.33 -14.62
C PRO A 39 21.35 -14.27 -13.73
N ASP A 40 21.99 -15.22 -13.05
CA ASP A 40 21.38 -15.96 -11.95
C ASP A 40 21.07 -14.93 -10.83
N ASP A 41 19.96 -14.22 -10.95
CA ASP A 41 19.53 -13.17 -10.03
C ASP A 41 18.97 -13.85 -8.76
N ASP A 42 19.86 -14.22 -7.85
CA ASP A 42 19.52 -14.64 -6.48
C ASP A 42 19.01 -13.46 -5.62
N GLU A 43 19.06 -12.21 -6.13
CA GLU A 43 18.58 -11.02 -5.44
C GLU A 43 17.15 -10.64 -5.84
N TRP A 44 16.22 -10.96 -4.95
CA TRP A 44 14.86 -10.44 -5.01
C TRP A 44 14.85 -8.96 -4.66
N PHE A 45 14.49 -8.10 -5.61
CA PHE A 45 14.25 -6.68 -5.32
C PHE A 45 13.08 -6.52 -4.34
N ARG A 46 13.38 -6.09 -3.12
CA ARG A 46 12.36 -5.68 -2.15
C ARG A 46 12.15 -4.18 -2.24
N PHE A 47 10.97 -3.77 -2.70
CA PHE A 47 10.57 -2.37 -2.63
C PHE A 47 9.89 -2.10 -1.28
N GLU A 48 10.43 -1.18 -0.51
CA GLU A 48 9.70 -0.59 0.61
C GLU A 48 8.75 0.48 0.07
N VAL A 49 7.47 0.14 0.01
CA VAL A 49 6.44 1.13 -0.30
C VAL A 49 6.29 2.02 0.93
N THR A 50 7.01 3.14 0.94
CA THR A 50 6.76 4.20 1.91
C THR A 50 5.39 4.81 1.62
N ALA A 51 4.45 4.59 2.54
CA ALA A 51 3.12 5.18 2.43
C ALA A 51 3.24 6.71 2.46
N ARG A 52 3.02 7.33 1.31
CA ARG A 52 3.05 8.79 1.18
C ARG A 52 1.81 9.39 1.85
N SER A 53 2.00 10.00 3.01
CA SER A 53 0.93 10.57 3.82
C SER A 53 0.25 11.81 3.18
N ASP A 54 0.85 12.36 2.14
CA ASP A 54 0.34 13.49 1.36
C ASP A 54 -0.55 13.08 0.17
N ARG A 55 -0.73 11.78 -0.09
CA ARG A 55 -1.46 11.27 -1.26
C ARG A 55 -2.61 10.34 -0.91
N CYS A 56 -3.62 10.37 -1.76
CA CYS A 56 -4.75 9.45 -1.66
C CYS A 56 -4.33 8.03 -2.07
N GLU A 57 -4.56 7.06 -1.20
CA GLU A 57 -4.26 5.64 -1.44
C GLU A 57 -5.02 5.04 -2.64
N TYR A 58 -6.15 5.64 -3.02
CA TYR A 58 -6.99 5.12 -4.10
C TYR A 58 -6.59 5.66 -5.48
N CYS A 59 -6.37 6.98 -5.60
CA CYS A 59 -6.16 7.63 -6.89
C CYS A 59 -4.80 8.35 -7.03
N GLY A 60 -3.97 8.33 -5.98
CA GLY A 60 -2.63 8.93 -5.99
C GLY A 60 -2.58 10.46 -6.01
N SER A 61 -3.75 11.15 -6.01
CA SER A 61 -3.83 12.60 -5.97
C SER A 61 -3.41 13.16 -4.61
N SER A 62 -2.81 14.36 -4.60
CA SER A 62 -2.44 15.05 -3.36
C SER A 62 -3.67 15.37 -2.52
N MET A 63 -3.61 15.07 -1.23
CA MET A 63 -4.70 15.34 -0.28
C MET A 63 -4.63 16.78 0.24
N GLN A 64 -5.80 17.34 0.56
CA GLN A 64 -5.94 18.68 1.13
C GLN A 64 -6.33 18.58 2.60
N THR A 65 -5.68 19.35 3.46
CA THR A 65 -6.07 19.49 4.86
C THR A 65 -7.31 20.39 4.95
N ARG A 66 -8.32 19.92 5.67
CA ARG A 66 -9.52 20.65 6.07
C ARG A 66 -9.72 20.50 7.57
N SER A 67 -10.60 21.30 8.16
CA SER A 67 -10.90 21.24 9.59
C SER A 67 -12.39 21.13 9.84
N ILE A 68 -12.78 20.39 10.88
CA ILE A 68 -14.17 20.29 11.35
C ILE A 68 -14.31 20.82 12.78
N ASP A 69 -15.34 21.63 13.00
CA ASP A 69 -15.80 22.03 14.33
C ASP A 69 -17.02 21.17 14.70
N LEU A 70 -16.93 20.38 15.77
CA LEU A 70 -18.03 19.61 16.37
C LEU A 70 -18.47 20.27 17.70
N HIS A 71 -19.61 20.94 17.76
CA HIS A 71 -20.46 21.13 18.95
C HIS A 71 -20.96 19.90 19.71
N LEU A 72 -20.67 19.69 21.00
CA LEU A 72 -21.61 18.96 21.86
C LEU A 72 -21.70 19.51 23.31
N VAL A 73 -22.93 19.73 23.76
CA VAL A 73 -23.33 20.29 25.08
C VAL A 73 -24.02 19.26 26.00
N GLY A 74 -23.47 18.94 27.18
CA GLY A 74 -24.00 17.94 28.13
C GLY A 74 -23.10 16.71 28.21
N HIS A 75 -23.64 15.48 28.21
CA HIS A 75 -22.88 14.22 27.97
C HIS A 75 -22.45 14.08 26.50
N ARG A 76 -21.82 15.13 26.01
CA ARG A 76 -21.90 15.52 24.63
C ARG A 76 -20.50 16.12 24.33
N VAL A 77 -19.75 15.50 23.41
CA VAL A 77 -18.36 15.80 22.91
C VAL A 77 -18.17 17.01 21.94
N THR A 78 -17.62 18.15 22.37
CA THR A 78 -17.36 19.27 21.44
C THR A 78 -15.96 19.17 20.78
N LEU A 79 -15.80 18.80 19.51
CA LEU A 79 -14.59 19.02 18.70
C LEU A 79 -14.50 20.46 18.14
N HIS A 80 -13.29 20.95 17.94
CA HIS A 80 -13.03 22.21 17.27
C HIS A 80 -11.82 22.08 16.36
N ARG A 81 -11.94 22.60 15.14
CA ARG A 81 -10.91 22.64 14.11
C ARG A 81 -10.13 21.33 13.94
N VAL A 82 -10.78 20.17 14.10
CA VAL A 82 -10.11 18.88 13.95
C VAL A 82 -9.68 18.71 12.51
N PRO A 83 -8.37 18.60 12.23
CA PRO A 83 -7.90 18.50 10.88
C PRO A 83 -8.20 17.11 10.30
N PHE A 84 -8.66 17.06 9.06
CA PHE A 84 -8.86 15.86 8.27
C PHE A 84 -8.35 16.09 6.85
N LEU A 85 -7.84 15.04 6.22
CA LEU A 85 -7.34 15.07 4.87
C LEU A 85 -8.46 14.65 3.92
N VAL A 86 -8.66 15.40 2.83
CA VAL A 86 -9.66 15.11 1.79
C VAL A 86 -8.97 15.00 0.44
N CYS A 87 -9.28 13.95 -0.30
CA CYS A 87 -8.88 13.85 -1.70
C CYS A 87 -9.79 14.74 -2.57
N PRO A 88 -9.25 15.68 -3.38
CA PRO A 88 -10.06 16.52 -4.24
C PRO A 88 -10.68 15.74 -5.42
N THR A 89 -10.10 14.60 -5.80
CA THR A 89 -10.51 13.82 -6.98
C THR A 89 -11.57 12.78 -6.66
N CYS A 90 -11.37 11.97 -5.62
CA CYS A 90 -12.29 10.88 -5.26
C CYS A 90 -13.08 11.14 -3.97
N HIS A 91 -12.89 12.31 -3.34
CA HIS A 91 -13.60 12.78 -2.15
C HIS A 91 -13.48 11.89 -0.89
N ARG A 92 -12.62 10.87 -0.91
CA ARG A 92 -12.28 10.10 0.29
C ARG A 92 -11.60 11.00 1.33
N ASN A 93 -11.94 10.76 2.59
CA ASN A 93 -11.34 11.42 3.74
C ASN A 93 -10.48 10.44 4.54
N ARG A 94 -9.51 10.99 5.26
CA ARG A 94 -8.75 10.26 6.28
C ARG A 94 -8.34 11.23 7.38
N LEU A 95 -8.07 10.72 8.57
CA LEU A 95 -7.52 11.54 9.63
C LEU A 95 -5.99 11.62 9.43
N PRO A 96 -5.33 12.74 9.76
CA PRO A 96 -3.89 12.79 9.90
C PRO A 96 -3.46 11.77 10.95
N GLU A 97 -2.29 11.16 10.78
CA GLU A 97 -1.75 10.14 11.68
C GLU A 97 -1.75 10.58 13.16
N THR A 98 -1.42 11.86 13.40
CA THR A 98 -1.46 12.48 14.73
C THR A 98 -2.86 12.50 15.34
N VAL A 99 -3.90 12.71 14.55
CA VAL A 99 -5.31 12.73 15.00
C VAL A 99 -5.85 11.31 15.12
N GLU A 100 -5.44 10.38 14.26
CA GLU A 100 -5.83 8.98 14.37
C GLU A 100 -5.33 8.33 15.66
N GLN A 101 -4.09 8.62 16.05
CA GLN A 101 -3.53 8.11 17.29
C GLN A 101 -4.31 8.62 18.50
N LEU A 102 -4.60 9.92 18.54
CA LEU A 102 -5.42 10.52 19.59
C LEU A 102 -6.84 9.92 19.63
N ALA A 103 -7.46 9.70 18.47
CA ALA A 103 -8.78 9.07 18.39
C ALA A 103 -8.76 7.66 19.00
N ARG A 104 -7.75 6.85 18.66
CA ARG A 104 -7.57 5.51 19.23
C ARG A 104 -7.38 5.54 20.75
N GLU A 105 -6.60 6.48 21.28
CA GLU A 105 -6.39 6.65 22.73
C GLU A 105 -7.69 7.03 23.45
N ILE A 106 -8.52 7.90 22.85
CA ILE A 106 -9.84 8.27 23.36
C ILE A 106 -10.76 7.05 23.40
N GLU A 107 -10.80 6.25 22.33
CA GLU A 107 -11.61 5.03 22.25
C GLU A 107 -11.25 4.01 23.34
N VAL A 108 -9.95 3.75 23.53
CA VAL A 108 -9.44 2.85 24.57
C VAL A 108 -9.82 3.36 25.97
N SER A 109 -9.67 4.66 26.20
CA SER A 109 -9.98 5.28 27.49
C SER A 109 -11.48 5.26 27.79
N ALA A 110 -12.32 5.52 26.79
CA ALA A 110 -13.78 5.44 26.88
C ALA A 110 -14.25 4.00 27.15
N ALA A 111 -13.65 3.00 26.49
CA ALA A 111 -13.98 1.60 26.72
C ALA A 111 -13.69 1.17 28.18
N LYS A 112 -12.56 1.59 28.75
CA LYS A 112 -12.22 1.33 30.16
C LYS A 112 -13.17 2.02 31.15
N ALA A 113 -13.66 3.22 30.81
CA ALA A 113 -14.60 3.95 31.65
C ALA A 113 -16.02 3.34 31.62
N LEU A 114 -16.36 2.61 30.56
CA LEU A 114 -17.68 1.98 30.36
C LEU A 114 -17.76 0.54 30.88
N THR A 115 -16.64 -0.10 31.26
CA THR A 115 -16.69 -1.41 31.93
C THR A 115 -17.11 -1.23 33.39
N PRO A 116 -18.26 -1.76 33.82
CA PRO A 116 -18.62 -1.73 35.24
C PRO A 116 -17.60 -2.53 36.04
N GLY A 117 -17.05 -1.93 37.10
CA GLY A 117 -16.19 -2.63 38.04
C GLY A 117 -16.93 -3.82 38.70
N PRO A 118 -16.22 -4.84 39.22
CA PRO A 118 -16.86 -5.93 39.93
C PRO A 118 -17.69 -5.35 41.09
N ASN A 119 -18.96 -5.73 41.16
CA ASN A 119 -19.86 -5.35 42.25
C ASN A 119 -19.28 -5.86 43.58
N VAL A 120 -18.58 -4.99 44.32
CA VAL A 120 -18.22 -5.23 45.72
C VAL A 120 -19.47 -4.91 46.55
N GLY A 121 -20.46 -5.81 46.49
CA GLY A 121 -21.78 -5.54 47.05
C GLY A 121 -22.59 -6.78 47.44
N GLU A 122 -21.97 -7.95 47.56
CA GLU A 122 -22.64 -9.15 48.09
C GLU A 122 -21.81 -9.77 49.22
N VAL A 123 -21.64 -9.02 50.31
CA VAL A 123 -21.29 -9.55 51.63
C VAL A 123 -22.27 -8.96 52.64
N MET A 124 -23.42 -9.61 52.79
CA MET A 124 -24.15 -9.79 54.04
C MET A 124 -25.57 -10.27 53.71
N ARG A 125 -25.78 -11.58 53.81
CA ARG A 125 -26.78 -12.19 54.69
C ARG A 125 -26.55 -13.70 54.79
#